data_AF-A0A800FAS6-F1
#
_entry.id   AF-A0A800FAS6-F1
#
_cell.length_a   1.000
_cell.length_b   1.000
_cell.length_c   1.000
_cell.angle_alpha   90.00
_cell.angle_beta   90.00
_cell.angle_gamma   90.00
#
_symmetry.space_group_name_H-M   'P 1'
#
loop_
_entity.id
_entity.type
_entity.pdbx_description
1 polymer ?
#
loop_
_entity_poly.entity_id
_entity_poly.type
_entity_poly.pdbx_seq_one_letter_code
_entity_poly.pdbx_strand_id
1 'polypeptide(L)'
;MDQAMGGGDIKMMMMVGAFLGVWGVAMTVFMGSVLALVVYGPISAWSKRLIPLGVFLAAAGAISYTWGDQMQAWYLTQIVGLPG
;
A
#
# COMPACT_ATOMS: atom_id res chain seq x y z
N MET A 1 23.58 11.91 0.22
CA MET A 1 23.31 11.69 1.64
C MET A 1 22.66 12.96 2.17
N ASP A 2 21.36 13.17 2.33
CA ASP A 2 20.17 12.32 2.25
C ASP A 2 18.96 13.26 2.18
N GLN A 3 18.48 13.58 0.97
CA GLN A 3 17.08 13.95 0.85
C GLN A 3 16.33 12.63 0.91
N ALA A 4 15.99 12.25 2.15
CA ALA A 4 15.16 11.10 2.46
C ALA A 4 14.06 10.98 1.40
N MET A 5 14.30 10.05 0.48
CA MET A 5 13.38 9.65 -0.56
C MET A 5 12.01 9.46 0.11
N GLY A 6 11.03 10.30 -0.22
CA GLY A 6 9.66 10.16 0.29
C GLY A 6 9.53 10.06 1.82
N GLY A 7 10.17 10.93 2.61
CA GLY A 7 9.99 10.93 4.08
C GLY A 7 8.51 10.98 4.54
N GLY A 8 7.62 11.53 3.70
CA GLY A 8 6.16 11.45 3.88
C GLY A 8 5.61 10.03 3.71
N ASP A 9 6.03 9.31 2.67
CA ASP A 9 5.62 7.93 2.40
C ASP A 9 6.07 6.99 3.53
N ILE A 10 7.30 7.18 4.04
CA ILE A 10 7.82 6.42 5.19
C ILE A 10 6.96 6.66 6.44
N LYS A 11 6.64 7.93 6.77
CA LYS A 11 5.75 8.24 7.91
C LYS A 11 4.37 7.62 7.72
N MET A 12 3.84 7.65 6.51
CA MET A 12 2.54 7.06 6.22
C MET A 12 2.57 5.54 6.42
N MET A 13 3.61 4.87 5.93
CA MET A 13 3.80 3.43 6.12
C MET A 13 4.01 3.05 7.59
N MET A 14 4.66 3.90 8.39
CA MET A 14 4.73 3.70 9.84
C MET A 14 3.36 3.79 10.50
N MET A 15 2.49 4.72 10.10
CA MET A 15 1.12 4.78 10.63
C MET A 15 0.29 3.57 10.20
N VAL A 16 0.36 3.18 8.94
CA VAL A 16 -0.26 1.95 8.42
C VAL A 16 0.22 0.74 9.22
N GLY A 17 1.51 0.64 9.54
CA GLY A 17 2.06 -0.42 10.37
C GLY A 17 1.58 -0.40 11.81
N ALA A 18 1.37 0.77 12.40
CA ALA A 18 0.82 0.89 13.74
C ALA A 18 -0.64 0.40 13.82
N PHE A 19 -1.44 0.59 12.76
CA PHE A 19 -2.85 0.20 12.73
C PHE A 19 -3.10 -1.22 12.19
N LEU A 20 -2.35 -1.66 11.19
CA LEU A 20 -2.59 -2.93 10.47
C LEU A 20 -1.47 -3.97 10.65
N GLY A 21 -0.41 -3.62 11.38
CA GLY A 21 0.76 -4.47 11.54
C GLY A 21 1.63 -4.58 10.28
N VAL A 22 2.68 -5.42 10.38
CA VAL A 22 3.70 -5.59 9.33
C VAL A 22 3.10 -6.17 8.04
N TRP A 23 2.06 -7.00 8.16
CA TRP A 23 1.38 -7.57 7.00
C TRP A 23 0.56 -6.52 6.24
N GLY A 24 -0.17 -5.66 6.96
CA GLY A 24 -0.91 -4.56 6.35
C GLY A 24 -0.01 -3.58 5.60
N VAL A 25 1.18 -3.31 6.14
CA VAL A 25 2.23 -2.51 5.47
C VAL A 25 2.62 -3.13 4.14
N ALA A 26 2.97 -4.42 4.13
CA ALA A 26 3.37 -5.11 2.90
C ALA A 26 2.26 -5.06 1.83
N MET A 27 1.02 -5.30 2.23
CA MET A 27 -0.15 -5.24 1.34
C MET A 27 -0.38 -3.83 0.78
N THR A 28 -0.25 -2.82 1.64
CA THR A 28 -0.43 -1.41 1.27
C THR A 28 0.61 -0.96 0.24
N VAL A 29 1.88 -1.32 0.43
CA VAL A 29 2.95 -1.00 -0.55
C VAL A 29 2.72 -1.72 -1.86
N PHE A 30 2.37 -3.00 -1.81
CA PHE A 30 2.13 -3.79 -3.00
C PHE A 30 0.99 -3.21 -3.84
N MET A 31 -0.17 -3.00 -3.21
CA MET A 31 -1.37 -2.51 -3.89
C MET A 31 -1.20 -1.05 -4.34
N GLY A 32 -0.54 -0.22 -3.52
CA GLY A 32 -0.20 1.16 -3.86
C GLY A 32 0.73 1.25 -5.06
N SER A 33 1.72 0.37 -5.16
CA SER A 33 2.65 0.30 -6.30
C SER A 33 1.96 -0.18 -7.57
N VAL A 34 1.05 -1.15 -7.47
CA VAL A 34 0.24 -1.62 -8.61
C VAL A 34 -0.69 -0.51 -9.11
N LEU A 35 -1.39 0.18 -8.20
CA LEU A 35 -2.24 1.32 -8.55
C LEU A 35 -1.43 2.45 -9.19
N ALA A 36 -0.26 2.77 -8.63
CA ALA A 36 0.64 3.75 -9.20
C ALA A 36 1.07 3.33 -10.61
N LEU A 37 1.46 2.09 -10.84
CA LEU A 37 1.87 1.63 -12.17
C LEU A 37 0.73 1.72 -13.20
N VAL A 38 -0.46 1.24 -12.84
CA VAL A 38 -1.64 1.20 -13.74
C VAL A 38 -2.16 2.61 -14.06
N VAL A 39 -2.13 3.52 -13.09
CA VAL A 39 -2.70 4.87 -13.25
C VAL A 39 -1.65 5.87 -13.75
N TYR A 40 -0.43 5.82 -13.21
CA TYR A 40 0.64 6.75 -13.58
C TYR A 40 1.22 6.45 -14.96
N GLY A 41 1.27 5.18 -15.39
CA GLY A 41 1.73 4.80 -16.73
C GLY A 41 1.02 5.56 -17.86
N PRO A 42 -0.31 5.47 -17.98
CA PRO A 42 -1.07 6.19 -19.01
C PRO A 42 -1.14 7.70 -18.77
N ILE A 43 -1.20 8.16 -17.52
CA ILE A 43 -1.24 9.61 -17.22
C ILE A 43 0.07 10.30 -17.57
N SER A 44 1.22 9.65 -17.31
CA SER A 44 2.54 10.18 -17.68
C SER A 44 2.72 10.33 -19.19
N ALA A 45 1.98 9.56 -20.00
CA ALA A 45 2.01 9.68 -21.46
C ALA A 45 1.24 10.92 -21.97
N TRP A 46 0.28 11.43 -21.20
CA TRP A 46 -0.56 12.57 -21.57
C TRP A 46 -0.26 13.86 -20.80
N SER A 47 0.26 13.76 -19.57
CA SER A 47 0.54 14.89 -18.70
C SER A 47 1.85 14.68 -17.95
N LYS A 48 2.81 15.61 -18.09
CA LYS A 48 4.09 15.59 -17.35
C LYS A 48 3.96 15.95 -15.86
N ARG A 49 2.75 15.84 -15.28
CA ARG A 49 2.54 16.11 -13.85
C ARG A 49 3.02 14.93 -13.02
N LEU A 50 3.95 15.20 -12.12
CA LEU A 50 4.34 14.23 -11.10
C LEU A 50 3.20 14.09 -10.10
N ILE A 51 2.69 12.86 -9.96
CA ILE A 51 1.73 12.48 -8.93
C ILE A 51 2.55 11.82 -7.82
N PRO A 52 2.51 12.33 -6.58
CA PRO A 52 3.25 11.73 -5.47
C PRO A 52 2.80 10.29 -5.21
N LEU A 53 3.76 9.40 -4.96
CA LEU A 53 3.50 7.99 -4.61
C LEU A 53 2.56 7.86 -3.41
N GLY A 54 2.70 8.77 -2.43
CA GLY A 54 1.86 8.85 -1.24
C GLY A 54 0.36 8.86 -1.50
N VAL A 55 -0.12 9.39 -2.64
CA VAL A 55 -1.56 9.37 -2.97
C VAL A 55 -2.04 7.95 -3.26
N PHE A 56 -1.24 7.16 -3.97
CA PHE A 56 -1.55 5.76 -4.25
C PHE A 56 -1.40 4.88 -3.01
N LEU A 57 -0.39 5.15 -2.18
CA LEU A 57 -0.22 4.52 -0.86
C LEU A 57 -1.40 4.82 0.07
N ALA A 58 -1.91 6.05 0.07
CA ALA A 58 -3.08 6.42 0.86
C ALA A 58 -4.34 5.65 0.43
N ALA A 59 -4.59 5.56 -0.87
CA ALA A 59 -5.70 4.77 -1.41
C ALA A 59 -5.55 3.29 -1.06
N ALA A 60 -4.36 2.71 -1.25
CA ALA A 60 -4.07 1.34 -0.89
C ALA A 60 -4.16 1.08 0.62
N GLY A 61 -3.82 2.06 1.45
CA GLY A 61 -3.90 1.98 2.90
C GLY A 61 -5.35 1.97 3.39
N ALA A 62 -6.23 2.76 2.77
CA ALA A 62 -7.67 2.70 3.05
C ALA A 62 -8.29 1.36 2.64
N ILE A 63 -7.88 0.80 1.50
CA ILE A 63 -8.29 -0.54 1.05
C ILE A 63 -7.76 -1.60 2.02
N SER A 64 -6.48 -1.51 2.40
CA SER A 64 -5.88 -2.45 3.35
C SER A 64 -6.52 -2.34 4.73
N TYR A 65 -6.97 -1.17 5.16
CA TYR A 65 -7.65 -1.01 6.45
C TYR A 65 -9.04 -1.65 6.47
N THR A 66 -9.75 -1.58 5.35
CA THR A 66 -11.11 -2.12 5.23
C THR A 66 -11.15 -3.61 4.97
N TRP A 67 -10.20 -4.14 4.18
CA TRP A 67 -10.15 -5.56 3.79
C TRP A 67 -8.96 -6.33 4.38
N GLY A 68 -8.12 -5.69 5.20
CA GLY A 68 -6.89 -6.27 5.75
C GLY A 68 -7.14 -7.50 6.60
N ASP A 69 -8.11 -7.44 7.51
CA ASP A 69 -8.47 -8.58 8.36
C ASP A 69 -9.04 -9.73 7.54
N GLN A 70 -9.86 -9.45 6.52
CA GLN A 70 -10.40 -10.48 5.63
C GLN A 70 -9.32 -11.14 4.76
N MET A 71 -8.33 -10.37 4.29
CA MET A 71 -7.20 -10.91 3.54
C MET A 71 -6.24 -11.70 4.42
N GLN A 72 -6.00 -11.27 5.66
CA GLN A 72 -5.22 -12.04 6.63
C GLN A 72 -5.92 -13.35 7.01
N ALA A 73 -7.22 -13.29 7.31
CA ALA A 73 -8.02 -14.48 7.59
C ALA A 73 -8.02 -15.43 6.39
N TRP A 74 -8.26 -14.94 5.17
CA TRP A 74 -8.19 -15.76 3.96
C TRP A 74 -6.83 -16.42 3.79
N TYR A 75 -5.73 -15.68 3.98
CA TYR A 75 -4.37 -16.23 3.85
C TYR A 75 -4.10 -17.31 4.91
N LEU A 76 -4.44 -17.05 6.17
CA LEU A 76 -4.21 -17.99 7.27
C LEU A 76 -5.10 -19.24 7.17
N THR A 77 -6.33 -19.11 6.69
CA THR A 77 -7.26 -20.24 6.58
C THR A 77 -7.08 -21.03 5.29
N GLN A 78 -6.89 -20.37 4.14
CA GLN A 78 -6.84 -21.04 2.83
C GLN A 78 -5.44 -21.49 2.41
N ILE A 79 -4.41 -20.74 2.79
CA ILE A 79 -3.02 -21.05 2.40
C ILE A 79 -2.27 -21.74 3.53
N VAL A 80 -2.39 -21.24 4.76
CA VAL A 80 -1.71 -21.85 5.93
C VAL A 80 -2.52 -23.01 6.51
N GLY A 81 -3.84 -23.05 6.30
CA GLY A 81 -4.69 -24.18 6.73
C GLY A 81 -4.96 -24.23 8.23
N LEU A 82 -4.78 -23.11 8.95
CA LEU A 82 -5.16 -23.03 10.35
C LEU A 82 -6.69 -22.98 10.47
N PRO A 83 -7.33 -23.84 11.29
CA PRO A 83 -8.75 -23.73 11.57
C PRO A 83 -9.03 -22.38 12.25
N GLY A 84 -9.94 -21.61 11.67
CA GLY A 84 -10.42 -20.33 12.21
C GLY A 84 -11.33 -20.51 13.41
#